data_AF-A0AAD6TB05-F1
#
_entry.id   AF-A0AAD6TB05-F1
#
_cell.length_a   1.000
_cell.length_b   1.000
_cell.length_c   1.000
_cell.angle_alpha   90.00
_cell.angle_beta   90.00
_cell.angle_gamma   90.00
#
_symmetry.space_group_name_H-M   'P 1'
#
loop_
_entity.id
_entity.type
_entity.pdbx_description
1 polymer ?
#
loop_
_entity_poly.entity_id
_entity_poly.type
_entity_poly.pdbx_seq_one_letter_code
_entity_poly.pdbx_strand_id
1 'polypeptide(L)'
;PVWASDARATLLAGGGGDVWAETVNIWWDHEKTANFVGASKGKGTAKRPKEVSGWIARARSGGPQPPIIDVYSFAVRWWLWWVEINPKWRVRTGTTLDRLAKEGDGAWDSVVSTGPNGMLNVLICLRWWYDALGGDEGGRAGWNEALEDVNWVLQR
;
A
#
# COMPACT_ATOMS: atom_id res chain seq x y z
N PRO A 1 10.59 16.70 -0.73
CA PRO A 1 10.79 16.91 0.73
C PRO A 1 11.47 15.69 1.33
N VAL A 2 12.20 15.85 2.44
CA VAL A 2 13.04 14.78 3.03
C VAL A 2 12.24 13.50 3.30
N TRP A 3 11.05 13.62 3.89
CA TRP A 3 10.21 12.45 4.17
C TRP A 3 9.89 11.61 2.93
N ALA A 4 9.67 12.25 1.78
CA ALA A 4 9.30 11.57 0.54
C ALA A 4 10.52 10.91 -0.10
N SER A 5 11.66 11.61 -0.13
CA SER A 5 12.91 11.06 -0.68
C SER A 5 13.41 9.88 0.13
N ASP A 6 13.35 9.96 1.46
CA ASP A 6 13.77 8.89 2.36
C ASP A 6 12.84 7.68 2.23
N ALA A 7 11.54 7.93 2.10
CA ALA A 7 10.55 6.88 1.84
C ALA A 7 10.81 6.17 0.51
N ARG A 8 11.05 6.92 -0.58
CA ARG A 8 11.36 6.35 -1.89
C ARG A 8 12.64 5.53 -1.85
N ALA A 9 13.70 6.06 -1.24
CA ALA A 9 14.96 5.34 -1.08
C ALA A 9 14.76 4.03 -0.30
N THR A 10 14.03 4.08 0.81
CA THR A 10 13.70 2.89 1.61
C THR A 10 12.92 1.84 0.81
N LEU A 11 11.90 2.27 0.06
CA LEU A 11 11.05 1.36 -0.72
C LEU A 11 11.83 0.70 -1.86
N LEU A 12 12.75 1.42 -2.51
CA LEU A 12 13.57 0.91 -3.63
C LEU A 12 14.83 0.14 -3.19
N ALA A 13 15.26 0.29 -1.94
CA ALA A 13 16.45 -0.40 -1.44
C ALA A 13 16.26 -1.91 -1.24
N GLY A 14 15.02 -2.41 -1.26
CA GLY A 14 14.75 -3.85 -1.23
C GLY A 14 14.21 -4.38 -2.54
N GLY A 15 14.25 -5.70 -2.68
CA GLY A 15 13.73 -6.40 -3.85
C GLY A 15 12.23 -6.18 -4.07
N GLY A 16 11.63 -7.00 -4.94
CA GLY A 16 10.25 -6.80 -5.40
C GLY A 16 10.13 -6.79 -6.92
N GLY A 17 11.26 -6.78 -7.63
CA GLY A 17 11.31 -6.82 -9.09
C GLY A 17 10.89 -5.51 -9.75
N ASP A 18 10.80 -5.54 -11.07
CA ASP A 18 10.61 -4.35 -11.89
C ASP A 18 9.24 -3.69 -11.66
N VAL A 19 8.19 -4.50 -11.50
CA VAL A 19 6.83 -4.00 -11.22
C VAL A 19 6.79 -3.22 -9.91
N TRP A 20 7.51 -3.67 -8.88
CA TRP A 20 7.61 -2.93 -7.61
C TRP A 20 8.29 -1.57 -7.80
N ALA A 21 9.45 -1.56 -8.48
CA ALA A 21 10.19 -0.34 -8.75
C ALA A 21 9.35 0.66 -9.57
N GLU A 22 8.64 0.18 -10.60
CA GLU A 22 7.68 0.95 -11.38
C GLU A 22 6.58 1.54 -10.50
N THR A 23 5.93 0.71 -9.67
CA THR A 23 4.86 1.14 -8.75
C THR A 23 5.32 2.27 -7.84
N VAL A 24 6.52 2.16 -7.26
CA VAL A 24 7.10 3.19 -6.38
C VAL A 24 7.41 4.48 -7.15
N ASN A 25 7.83 4.38 -8.41
CA ASN A 25 8.08 5.54 -9.26
C ASN A 25 6.78 6.26 -9.64
N ILE A 26 5.72 5.52 -9.97
CA ILE A 26 4.41 6.12 -10.26
C ILE A 26 3.87 6.86 -9.02
N TRP A 27 3.97 6.25 -7.82
CA TRP A 27 3.63 6.95 -6.58
C TRP A 27 4.43 8.25 -6.40
N TRP A 28 5.74 8.21 -6.66
CA TRP A 28 6.58 9.40 -6.57
C TRP A 28 6.13 10.52 -7.52
N ASP A 29 5.71 10.18 -8.73
CA ASP A 29 5.23 11.15 -9.71
C ASP A 29 3.89 11.77 -9.29
N HIS A 30 2.99 11.00 -8.66
CA HIS A 30 1.78 11.54 -8.02
C HIS A 30 2.13 12.54 -6.92
N GLU A 31 3.05 12.18 -6.01
CA GLU A 31 3.50 13.08 -4.95
C GLU A 31 4.13 14.36 -5.52
N LYS A 32 4.99 14.22 -6.54
CA LYS A 32 5.63 15.35 -7.21
C LYS A 32 4.61 16.28 -7.86
N THR A 33 3.61 15.73 -8.54
CA THR A 33 2.53 16.50 -9.19
C THR A 33 1.70 17.27 -8.17
N ALA A 34 1.47 16.69 -6.99
CA ALA A 34 0.80 17.37 -5.88
C ALA A 34 1.74 18.29 -5.06
N ASN A 35 2.96 18.57 -5.53
CA ASN A 35 3.98 19.33 -4.79
C ASN A 35 4.28 18.78 -3.39
N PHE A 36 4.10 17.46 -3.22
CA PHE A 36 4.23 16.73 -1.96
C PHE A 36 3.32 17.25 -0.85
N VAL A 37 2.20 17.88 -1.22
CA VAL A 37 1.15 18.30 -0.29
C VAL A 37 0.17 17.15 -0.13
N GLY A 38 -0.11 16.80 1.13
CA GLY A 38 -1.05 15.74 1.45
C GLY A 38 -2.50 16.19 1.38
N ALA A 39 -3.39 15.24 1.08
CA ALA A 39 -4.82 15.46 1.26
C ALA A 39 -5.13 15.79 2.74
N SER A 40 -6.12 16.65 2.98
CA SER A 40 -6.54 17.05 4.33
C SER A 40 -7.05 15.88 5.19
N LYS A 41 -7.45 14.78 4.55
CA LYS A 41 -7.86 13.53 5.19
C LYS A 41 -6.91 12.40 4.75
N GLY A 42 -6.31 11.72 5.73
CA GLY A 42 -5.53 10.51 5.49
C GLY A 42 -6.39 9.31 5.10
N LYS A 43 -5.75 8.18 4.76
CA LYS A 43 -6.45 6.92 4.47
C LYS A 43 -7.26 6.41 5.67
N GLY A 44 -8.35 5.70 5.37
CA GLY A 44 -9.19 5.03 6.37
C GLY A 44 -8.38 4.19 7.36
N THR A 45 -8.73 4.28 8.65
CA THR A 45 -8.09 3.56 9.75
C THR A 45 -8.73 2.20 10.04
N ALA A 46 -9.97 2.00 9.57
CA ALA A 46 -10.68 0.74 9.72
C ALA A 46 -9.90 -0.41 9.06
N LYS A 47 -9.83 -1.55 9.74
CA LYS A 47 -9.20 -2.81 9.28
C LYS A 47 -7.69 -2.75 8.98
N ARG A 48 -7.04 -1.60 9.14
CA ARG A 48 -5.59 -1.43 8.94
C ARG A 48 -4.79 -2.41 9.80
N PRO A 49 -3.74 -3.06 9.26
CA PRO A 49 -2.82 -3.86 10.05
C PRO A 49 -2.26 -3.08 11.25
N LYS A 50 -2.22 -3.73 12.42
CA LYS A 50 -1.85 -3.09 13.70
C LYS A 50 -0.43 -2.55 13.68
N GLU A 51 0.44 -3.21 12.91
CA GLU A 51 1.83 -2.87 12.65
C GLU A 51 1.93 -1.47 12.04
N VAL A 52 1.10 -1.20 11.03
CA VAL A 52 1.05 0.10 10.34
C VAL A 52 0.47 1.18 11.27
N SER A 53 -0.58 0.84 12.03
CA SER A 53 -1.15 1.75 13.03
C SER A 53 -0.12 2.17 14.08
N GLY A 54 0.65 1.22 14.61
CA GLY A 54 1.70 1.49 15.59
C GLY A 54 2.85 2.33 15.01
N TRP A 55 3.25 2.07 13.77
CA TRP A 55 4.28 2.86 13.08
C TRP A 55 3.84 4.29 12.81
N ILE A 56 2.61 4.50 12.31
CA ILE A 56 2.05 5.84 12.09
C ILE A 56 1.93 6.59 13.42
N ALA A 57 1.48 5.93 14.49
CA ALA A 57 1.34 6.54 15.81
C ALA A 57 2.69 7.02 16.40
N ARG A 58 3.80 6.36 16.03
CA ARG A 58 5.17 6.78 16.40
C ARG A 58 5.76 7.80 15.41
N ALA A 59 4.91 8.57 14.74
CA ALA A 59 5.30 9.55 13.72
C ALA A 59 6.17 8.96 12.60
N ARG A 60 5.98 7.66 12.30
CA ARG A 60 6.78 6.93 11.29
C ARG A 60 8.28 6.95 11.60
N SER A 61 8.65 7.06 12.88
CA SER A 61 10.04 7.06 13.31
C SER A 61 10.74 5.78 12.82
N GLY A 62 11.99 5.92 12.38
CA GLY A 62 12.80 4.89 11.72
C GLY A 62 13.27 3.75 12.65
N GLY A 63 12.47 3.40 13.65
CA GLY A 63 12.67 2.19 14.43
C GLY A 63 12.54 0.93 13.56
N PRO A 64 12.98 -0.23 14.07
CA PRO A 64 12.92 -1.48 13.32
C PRO A 64 11.50 -1.78 12.85
N GLN A 65 11.39 -2.33 11.64
CA GLN A 65 10.14 -2.87 11.12
C GLN A 65 9.51 -3.78 12.19
N PRO A 66 8.21 -3.61 12.51
CA PRO A 66 7.54 -4.50 13.45
C PRO A 66 7.58 -5.95 12.93
N PRO A 67 7.89 -6.94 13.78
CA PRO A 67 7.98 -8.32 13.35
C PRO A 67 6.60 -8.82 12.88
N ILE A 68 6.55 -9.35 11.67
CA ILE A 68 5.37 -10.03 11.12
C ILE A 68 5.54 -11.51 11.40
N ILE A 69 4.92 -11.97 12.49
CA ILE A 69 5.04 -13.36 12.98
C ILE A 69 4.19 -14.32 12.15
N ASP A 70 3.01 -13.86 11.72
CA ASP A 70 2.06 -14.63 10.91
C ASP A 70 1.75 -13.86 9.62
N VAL A 71 2.48 -14.23 8.56
CA VAL A 71 2.39 -13.61 7.23
C VAL A 71 1.02 -13.83 6.60
N TYR A 72 0.41 -14.99 6.82
CA TYR A 72 -0.91 -15.29 6.27
C TYR A 72 -1.99 -14.39 6.88
N SER A 73 -2.02 -14.29 8.21
CA SER A 73 -2.94 -13.36 8.90
C SER A 73 -2.67 -11.91 8.52
N PHE A 74 -1.40 -11.55 8.29
CA PHE A 74 -1.03 -10.21 7.82
C PHE A 74 -1.59 -9.93 6.42
N ALA A 75 -1.41 -10.86 5.47
CA ALA A 75 -1.95 -10.78 4.11
C ALA A 75 -3.47 -10.61 4.11
N VAL A 76 -4.19 -11.38 4.92
CA VAL A 76 -5.66 -11.27 5.06
C VAL A 76 -6.06 -9.88 5.55
N ARG A 77 -5.36 -9.35 6.57
CA ARG A 77 -5.62 -8.00 7.10
C ARG A 77 -5.28 -6.90 6.09
N TRP A 78 -4.20 -7.09 5.32
CA TRP A 78 -3.83 -6.18 4.25
C TRP A 78 -4.97 -6.07 3.23
N TRP A 79 -5.48 -7.21 2.74
CA TRP A 79 -6.59 -7.22 1.79
C TRP A 79 -7.87 -6.61 2.36
N LEU A 80 -8.21 -6.90 3.62
CA LEU A 80 -9.36 -6.26 4.28
C LEU A 80 -9.22 -4.74 4.35
N TRP A 81 -8.02 -4.25 4.67
CA TRP A 81 -7.75 -2.82 4.70
C TRP A 81 -7.77 -2.20 3.29
N TRP A 82 -7.17 -2.88 2.31
CA TRP A 82 -7.15 -2.41 0.92
C TRP A 82 -8.56 -2.28 0.36
N VAL A 83 -9.42 -3.28 0.59
CA VAL A 83 -10.85 -3.21 0.22
C VAL A 83 -11.56 -2.02 0.88
N GLU A 84 -11.33 -1.82 2.18
CA GLU A 84 -11.96 -0.74 2.96
C GLU A 84 -11.60 0.67 2.45
N ILE A 85 -10.35 0.88 2.04
CA ILE A 85 -9.89 2.20 1.57
C ILE A 85 -10.20 2.45 0.09
N ASN A 86 -10.70 1.44 -0.64
CA ASN A 86 -11.07 1.58 -2.04
C ASN A 86 -12.44 2.25 -2.23
N PRO A 87 -12.71 2.88 -3.40
CA PRO A 87 -14.01 3.46 -3.65
C PRO A 87 -15.07 2.36 -3.62
N LYS A 88 -16.27 2.69 -3.12
CA LYS A 88 -17.35 1.71 -2.96
C LYS A 88 -17.74 1.02 -4.27
N TRP A 89 -17.66 1.74 -5.40
CA TRP A 89 -17.95 1.18 -6.72
C TRP A 89 -16.98 0.04 -7.10
N ARG A 90 -15.77 0.06 -6.53
CA ARG A 90 -14.75 -0.95 -6.76
C ARG A 90 -15.02 -2.22 -5.95
N VAL A 91 -15.65 -2.10 -4.79
CA VAL A 91 -15.86 -3.22 -3.88
C VAL A 91 -17.00 -4.10 -4.38
N ARG A 92 -16.68 -5.34 -4.78
CA ARG A 92 -17.71 -6.33 -5.16
C ARG A 92 -18.31 -6.98 -3.92
N THR A 93 -19.62 -7.21 -3.92
CA THR A 93 -20.29 -7.96 -2.85
C THR A 93 -19.99 -9.46 -2.98
N GLY A 94 -19.22 -10.04 -2.05
CA GLY A 94 -18.88 -11.48 -2.06
C GLY A 94 -17.63 -11.82 -1.23
N THR A 95 -17.34 -13.11 -1.06
CA THR A 95 -16.20 -13.62 -0.25
C THR A 95 -14.98 -14.05 -1.07
N THR A 96 -15.04 -14.01 -2.40
CA THR A 96 -14.00 -14.53 -3.31
C THR A 96 -12.92 -13.51 -3.67
N LEU A 97 -11.79 -14.01 -4.20
CA LEU A 97 -10.57 -13.29 -4.57
C LEU A 97 -10.77 -12.19 -5.65
N ASP A 98 -11.95 -12.10 -6.26
CA ASP A 98 -12.35 -10.98 -7.15
C ASP A 98 -12.88 -9.77 -6.37
N ARG A 99 -12.16 -9.35 -5.31
CA ARG A 99 -12.69 -8.40 -4.31
C ARG A 99 -12.87 -6.98 -4.85
N LEU A 100 -12.13 -6.63 -5.89
CA LEU A 100 -12.06 -5.28 -6.43
C LEU A 100 -12.26 -5.29 -7.95
N ALA A 101 -13.28 -4.57 -8.41
CA ALA A 101 -13.52 -4.31 -9.83
C ALA A 101 -12.36 -3.48 -10.42
N LYS A 102 -12.09 -3.69 -11.71
CA LYS A 102 -11.14 -2.90 -12.50
C LYS A 102 -11.83 -1.94 -13.48
N GLU A 103 -13.13 -1.71 -13.30
CA GLU A 103 -13.98 -0.89 -14.17
C GLU A 103 -15.06 -0.14 -13.36
N GLY A 104 -15.38 1.09 -13.76
CA GLY A 104 -16.37 1.96 -13.13
C GLY A 104 -16.09 3.46 -13.36
N ASP A 105 -17.11 4.30 -13.16
CA ASP A 105 -17.09 5.74 -13.50
C ASP A 105 -16.82 6.68 -12.30
N GLY A 106 -16.37 6.15 -11.15
CA GLY A 106 -16.19 6.94 -9.94
C GLY A 106 -14.77 7.50 -9.77
N ALA A 107 -14.66 8.63 -9.05
CA ALA A 107 -13.38 9.31 -8.81
C ALA A 107 -12.38 8.47 -7.98
N TRP A 108 -11.11 8.47 -8.41
CA TRP A 108 -9.99 7.78 -7.77
C TRP A 108 -9.36 8.55 -6.60
N ASP A 109 -9.69 9.82 -6.44
CA ASP A 109 -9.12 10.77 -5.47
C ASP A 109 -9.19 10.28 -4.02
N SER A 110 -10.15 9.40 -3.72
CA SER A 110 -10.29 8.77 -2.40
C SER A 110 -9.21 7.72 -2.09
N VAL A 111 -8.68 7.05 -3.13
CA VAL A 111 -7.61 6.05 -3.00
C VAL A 111 -6.25 6.63 -3.31
N VAL A 112 -6.10 7.34 -4.42
CA VAL A 112 -4.82 7.90 -4.84
C VAL A 112 -4.62 9.24 -4.13
N SER A 113 -4.44 9.16 -2.81
CA SER A 113 -4.13 10.31 -1.98
C SER A 113 -2.62 10.48 -1.80
N THR A 114 -2.18 11.73 -1.87
CA THR A 114 -0.79 12.15 -1.69
C THR A 114 -0.47 12.49 -0.24
N GLY A 115 0.81 12.69 0.05
CA GLY A 115 1.36 13.02 1.34
C GLY A 115 1.63 11.81 2.23
N PRO A 116 2.17 12.05 3.44
CA PRO A 116 2.63 10.97 4.33
C PRO A 116 1.50 10.06 4.85
N ASN A 117 0.25 10.50 4.77
CA ASN A 117 -0.93 9.71 5.15
C ASN A 117 -1.60 8.99 3.97
N GLY A 118 -1.08 9.21 2.76
CA GLY A 118 -1.61 8.70 1.51
C GLY A 118 -1.08 7.33 1.13
N MET A 119 -0.82 7.12 -0.16
CA MET A 119 -0.39 5.83 -0.74
C MET A 119 0.91 5.29 -0.15
N LEU A 120 1.76 6.15 0.40
CA LEU A 120 2.97 5.74 1.11
C LEU A 120 2.70 4.66 2.17
N ASN A 121 1.61 4.78 2.95
CA ASN A 121 1.30 3.81 4.00
C ASN A 121 0.98 2.41 3.43
N VAL A 122 0.37 2.36 2.24
CA VAL A 122 0.04 1.10 1.55
C VAL A 122 1.31 0.45 1.03
N LEU A 123 2.19 1.24 0.40
CA LEU A 123 3.47 0.76 -0.12
C LEU A 123 4.38 0.24 1.00
N ILE A 124 4.51 0.97 2.12
CA ILE A 124 5.29 0.48 3.26
C ILE A 124 4.72 -0.84 3.81
N CYS A 125 3.39 -0.97 3.88
CA CYS A 125 2.75 -2.19 4.33
C CYS A 125 3.00 -3.37 3.37
N LEU A 126 2.92 -3.14 2.05
CA LEU A 126 3.28 -4.14 1.03
C LEU A 126 4.75 -4.53 1.11
N ARG A 127 5.64 -3.56 1.37
CA ARG A 127 7.07 -3.83 1.52
C ARG A 127 7.34 -4.71 2.74
N TRP A 128 6.69 -4.45 3.86
CA TRP A 128 6.84 -5.31 5.04
C TRP A 128 6.32 -6.72 4.79
N TRP A 129 5.20 -6.86 4.07
CA TRP A 129 4.72 -8.17 3.66
C TRP A 129 5.75 -8.90 2.80
N TYR A 130 6.31 -8.23 1.78
CA TYR A 130 7.36 -8.78 0.95
C TYR A 130 8.56 -9.28 1.77
N ASP A 131 9.04 -8.47 2.70
CA ASP A 131 10.19 -8.81 3.53
C ASP A 131 9.89 -9.99 4.44
N ALA A 132 8.66 -10.08 4.97
CA ALA A 132 8.24 -11.17 5.84
C ALA A 132 8.05 -12.50 5.10
N LEU A 133 7.76 -12.48 3.79
CA LEU A 133 7.72 -13.68 2.95
C LEU A 133 9.11 -14.30 2.77
N GLY A 134 10.17 -13.47 2.78
CA GLY A 134 11.52 -13.94 2.49
C GLY A 134 11.57 -14.69 1.15
N GLY A 135 12.00 -15.96 1.20
CA GLY A 135 12.08 -16.86 0.03
C GLY A 135 10.85 -17.75 -0.22
N ASP A 136 9.75 -17.57 0.51
CA ASP A 136 8.52 -18.35 0.30
C ASP A 136 7.84 -17.98 -1.02
N GLU A 137 8.00 -18.83 -2.03
CA GLU A 137 7.37 -18.68 -3.34
C GLU A 137 5.85 -18.87 -3.30
N GLY A 138 5.34 -19.70 -2.39
CA GLY A 138 3.91 -19.96 -2.26
C GLY A 138 3.15 -18.73 -1.73
N GLY A 139 3.70 -18.06 -0.72
CA GLY A 139 3.15 -16.81 -0.21
C GLY A 139 3.34 -15.61 -1.15
N ARG A 140 4.26 -15.71 -2.12
CA ARG A 140 4.58 -14.65 -3.09
C ARG A 140 3.47 -14.39 -4.10
N ALA A 141 2.67 -15.41 -4.44
CA ALA A 141 1.53 -15.25 -5.35
C ALA A 141 0.54 -14.20 -4.84
N GLY A 142 0.13 -14.28 -3.58
CA GLY A 142 -0.80 -13.31 -2.98
C GLY A 142 -0.22 -11.89 -2.87
N TRP A 143 1.09 -11.77 -2.68
CA TRP A 143 1.77 -10.48 -2.72
C TRP A 143 1.85 -9.89 -4.14
N ASN A 144 2.13 -10.72 -5.15
CA ASN A 144 2.13 -10.30 -6.55
C ASN A 144 0.74 -9.79 -6.96
N GLU A 145 -0.32 -10.51 -6.61
CA GLU A 145 -1.70 -10.06 -6.87
C GLU A 145 -1.99 -8.69 -6.23
N ALA A 146 -1.55 -8.49 -4.99
CA ALA A 146 -1.71 -7.23 -4.28
C ALA A 146 -0.90 -6.09 -4.93
N LEU A 147 0.33 -6.38 -5.37
CA LEU A 147 1.19 -5.44 -6.07
C LEU A 147 0.58 -5.03 -7.42
N GLU A 148 0.15 -5.99 -8.23
CA GLU A 148 -0.48 -5.73 -9.53
C GLU A 148 -1.70 -4.83 -9.37
N ASP A 149 -2.52 -5.06 -8.33
CA ASP A 149 -3.69 -4.26 -8.05
C ASP A 149 -3.33 -2.81 -7.66
N VAL A 150 -2.33 -2.64 -6.77
CA VAL A 150 -1.86 -1.32 -6.35
C VAL A 150 -1.22 -0.56 -7.52
N ASN A 151 -0.40 -1.23 -8.33
CA ASN A 151 0.22 -0.65 -9.52
C ASN A 151 -0.86 -0.17 -10.49
N TRP A 152 -1.84 -1.01 -10.78
CA TRP A 152 -2.95 -0.69 -11.66
C TRP A 152 -3.77 0.51 -11.17
N VAL A 153 -3.98 0.65 -9.86
CA VAL A 153 -4.64 1.82 -9.26
C VAL A 153 -3.81 3.08 -9.43
N LEU A 154 -2.50 3.02 -9.21
CA LEU A 154 -1.61 4.17 -9.32
C LEU A 154 -1.46 4.65 -10.76
N GLN A 155 -1.73 3.80 -11.76
CA GLN A 155 -1.75 4.20 -13.17
C GLN A 155 -3.01 4.97 -13.59
N ARG A 156 -3.96 5.22 -12.67
CA ARG A 156 -5.19 5.99 -12.91
C ARG A 156 -5.02 7.44 -12.49
#